data_AF-A0A024SLT2-F1
#
_entry.id   AF-A0A024SLT2-F1
#
_cell.length_a   1.000
_cell.length_b   1.000
_cell.length_c   1.000
_cell.angle_alpha   90.00
_cell.angle_beta   90.00
_cell.angle_gamma   90.00
#
_symmetry.space_group_name_H-M   'P 1'
#
loop_
_entity.id
_entity.type
_entity.pdbx_description
1 polymer ?
#
loop_
_entity_poly.entity_id
_entity_poly.type
_entity_poly.pdbx_seq_one_letter_code
_entity_poly.pdbx_strand_id
1 'polypeptide(L)'
;MGFICIDTRVGNWDRYCMHMNGLERIYHLRNGFEGLDAEIPLMAFFVDLIGASMLDRYPRFPIPRRFNTSSNMDPNDDAPDRLRELLQTAEEVAPEGKRIYAMLRKIAAVISMVNQNANDALFWTQDAVLVEKLGLASHFILSVPKTAEENPQLDHSVFLVQRMVQLACLMIISRLKQLAAFHCADMDPLRERFASLFHEPRNEIRAELEMLRLWAVVTACSLTNIEAQGPFILEARYLIRALGYRTAEEALEHVKGLLWLEDIGIITPEDLAWCCSR
;
A
#
# COMPACT_ATOMS: atom_id res chain seq x y z
N MET A 1 -8.83 -19.61 -15.73
CA MET A 1 -8.11 -19.24 -14.48
C MET A 1 -6.72 -19.86 -14.40
N GLY A 2 -6.54 -21.17 -14.54
CA GLY A 2 -5.21 -21.81 -14.42
C GLY A 2 -4.08 -21.18 -15.26
N PHE A 3 -4.31 -20.89 -16.54
CA PHE A 3 -3.30 -20.22 -17.40
C PHE A 3 -2.92 -18.82 -16.90
N ILE A 4 -3.87 -18.06 -16.35
CA ILE A 4 -3.61 -16.72 -15.82
C ILE A 4 -2.63 -16.80 -14.64
N CYS A 5 -2.84 -17.76 -13.73
CA CYS A 5 -1.94 -17.96 -12.59
C CYS A 5 -0.55 -18.44 -13.02
N ILE A 6 -0.45 -19.21 -14.11
CA ILE A 6 0.85 -19.59 -14.69
C ILE A 6 1.55 -18.36 -15.26
N ASP A 7 0.83 -17.52 -16.00
CA ASP A 7 1.38 -16.32 -16.61
C ASP A 7 1.90 -15.31 -15.59
N THR A 8 1.18 -15.10 -14.48
CA THR A 8 1.69 -14.25 -13.39
C THR A 8 2.99 -14.84 -12.82
N ARG A 9 3.04 -16.17 -12.59
CA ARG A 9 4.22 -16.85 -12.02
C ARG A 9 5.45 -16.77 -12.90
N VAL A 10 5.30 -16.85 -14.22
CA VAL A 10 6.42 -16.77 -15.18
C VAL A 10 6.68 -15.34 -15.68
N GLY A 11 5.95 -14.35 -15.15
CA GLY A 11 6.09 -12.95 -15.54
C GLY A 11 5.65 -12.64 -16.98
N ASN A 12 4.77 -13.46 -17.58
CA ASN A 12 4.25 -13.21 -18.92
C ASN A 12 3.02 -12.30 -18.87
N TRP A 13 3.28 -11.00 -18.65
CA TRP A 13 2.24 -9.99 -18.46
C TRP A 13 1.41 -9.70 -19.72
N ASP A 14 1.95 -9.98 -20.91
CA ASP A 14 1.23 -9.86 -22.17
C ASP A 14 0.13 -10.92 -22.31
N ARG A 15 0.46 -12.19 -22.07
CA ARG A 15 -0.53 -13.28 -22.05
C ARG A 15 -1.51 -13.13 -20.90
N TYR A 16 -1.04 -12.69 -19.73
CA TYR A 16 -1.91 -12.29 -18.63
C TYR A 16 -2.95 -11.26 -19.09
N CYS A 17 -2.53 -10.17 -19.74
CA CYS A 17 -3.43 -9.13 -20.24
C CYS A 17 -4.44 -9.71 -21.25
N MET A 18 -4.01 -10.56 -22.17
CA MET A 18 -4.90 -11.23 -23.12
C MET A 18 -5.99 -12.04 -22.40
N HIS A 19 -5.62 -12.83 -21.40
CA HIS A 19 -6.58 -13.62 -20.63
C HIS A 19 -7.53 -12.77 -19.80
N MET A 20 -7.02 -11.72 -19.14
CA MET A 20 -7.85 -10.81 -18.35
C MET A 20 -8.84 -10.02 -19.20
N ASN A 21 -8.45 -9.59 -20.40
CA ASN A 21 -9.36 -8.96 -21.36
C ASN A 21 -10.49 -9.92 -21.77
N GLY A 22 -10.15 -11.19 -21.98
CA GLY A 22 -11.14 -12.23 -22.26
C GLY A 22 -12.11 -12.45 -21.09
N LEU A 23 -11.59 -12.52 -19.86
CA LEU A 23 -12.38 -12.70 -18.65
C LEU A 23 -13.32 -11.51 -18.39
N GLU A 24 -12.83 -10.28 -18.57
CA GLU A 24 -13.60 -9.05 -18.48
C GLU A 24 -14.74 -9.00 -19.52
N ARG A 25 -14.45 -9.43 -20.76
CA ARG A 25 -15.50 -9.58 -21.79
C ARG A 25 -16.56 -10.59 -21.38
N ILE A 26 -16.18 -11.74 -20.80
CA ILE A 26 -17.13 -12.76 -20.30
C ILE A 26 -17.97 -12.17 -19.15
N TYR A 27 -17.34 -11.47 -18.22
CA TYR A 27 -18.02 -10.79 -17.12
C TYR A 27 -19.12 -9.86 -17.65
N HIS A 28 -18.81 -9.00 -18.62
CA HIS A 28 -19.81 -8.11 -19.22
C HIS A 28 -20.91 -8.85 -19.98
N LEU A 29 -20.57 -9.87 -20.77
CA LEU A 29 -21.57 -10.67 -21.51
C LEU A 29 -22.55 -11.41 -20.59
N ARG A 30 -22.11 -11.74 -19.37
CA ARG A 30 -22.95 -12.40 -18.36
C ARG A 30 -23.66 -11.43 -17.42
N ASN A 31 -23.41 -10.12 -17.54
CA ASN A 31 -23.80 -9.11 -16.55
C ASN A 31 -23.27 -9.42 -15.13
N GLY A 32 -22.08 -10.01 -15.06
CA GLY A 32 -21.37 -10.32 -13.83
C GLY A 32 -21.01 -11.80 -13.66
N PHE A 33 -20.66 -12.18 -12.43
CA PHE A 33 -20.30 -13.55 -12.06
C PHE A 33 -21.44 -14.30 -11.35
N GLU A 34 -22.65 -13.74 -11.39
CA GLU A 34 -23.84 -14.33 -10.80
C GLU A 34 -24.14 -15.71 -11.38
N GLY A 35 -24.53 -16.64 -10.51
CA GLY A 35 -24.85 -18.02 -10.87
C GLY A 35 -23.64 -18.90 -11.22
N LEU A 36 -22.41 -18.38 -11.10
CA LEU A 36 -21.20 -19.18 -11.17
C LEU A 36 -20.86 -19.79 -9.80
N ASP A 37 -20.02 -20.82 -9.82
CA ASP A 37 -19.37 -21.30 -8.60
C ASP A 37 -18.64 -20.13 -7.94
N ALA A 38 -18.81 -20.00 -6.63
CA ALA A 38 -18.41 -18.79 -5.93
C ALA A 38 -16.90 -18.70 -5.67
N GLU A 39 -16.13 -19.73 -6.03
CA GLU A 39 -14.67 -19.65 -6.17
C GLU A 39 -14.25 -18.88 -7.43
N ILE A 40 -15.09 -18.82 -8.47
CA ILE A 40 -14.78 -18.09 -9.71
C ILE A 40 -14.63 -16.58 -9.47
N PRO A 41 -15.60 -15.86 -8.87
CA PRO A 41 -15.43 -14.42 -8.59
C PRO A 41 -14.30 -14.15 -7.61
N LEU A 42 -14.03 -15.04 -6.65
CA LEU A 42 -12.90 -14.91 -5.72
C LEU A 42 -11.56 -15.01 -6.47
N MET A 43 -11.38 -16.04 -7.28
CA MET A 43 -10.16 -16.22 -8.07
C MET A 43 -9.98 -15.08 -9.08
N ALA A 44 -11.06 -14.64 -9.76
CA ALA A 44 -11.02 -13.50 -10.67
C ALA A 44 -10.55 -12.23 -9.96
N PHE A 45 -11.11 -11.95 -8.78
CA PHE A 45 -10.74 -10.83 -7.93
C PHE A 45 -9.27 -10.87 -7.52
N PHE A 46 -8.77 -11.97 -6.94
CA PHE A 46 -7.38 -12.02 -6.48
C PHE A 46 -6.36 -11.92 -7.63
N VAL A 47 -6.63 -12.58 -8.75
CA VAL A 47 -5.73 -12.55 -9.92
C VAL A 47 -5.75 -11.18 -10.61
N ASP A 48 -6.89 -10.49 -10.59
CA ASP A 48 -7.00 -9.09 -11.04
C ASP A 48 -6.16 -8.15 -10.16
N LEU A 49 -6.24 -8.28 -8.83
CA LEU A 49 -5.45 -7.46 -7.91
C LEU A 49 -3.93 -7.60 -8.11
N ILE A 50 -3.45 -8.81 -8.42
CA ILE A 50 -2.03 -9.04 -8.73
C ILE A 50 -1.62 -8.22 -9.96
N GLY A 51 -2.38 -8.32 -11.06
CA GLY A 51 -2.06 -7.57 -12.27
C GLY A 51 -2.31 -6.07 -12.16
N ALA A 52 -3.32 -5.65 -11.42
CA ALA A 52 -3.59 -4.24 -11.14
C ALA A 52 -2.43 -3.60 -10.38
N SER A 53 -1.88 -4.27 -9.37
CA SER A 53 -0.68 -3.83 -8.65
C SER A 53 0.56 -3.82 -9.57
N MET A 54 0.81 -4.94 -10.26
CA MET A 54 1.94 -5.11 -11.16
C MET A 54 1.96 -4.09 -12.32
N LEU A 55 0.81 -3.76 -12.89
CA LEU A 55 0.70 -2.92 -14.10
C LEU A 55 0.27 -1.48 -13.81
N ASP A 56 0.11 -1.14 -12.53
CA ASP A 56 -0.39 0.17 -12.08
C ASP A 56 -1.78 0.52 -12.64
N ARG A 57 -2.71 -0.42 -12.58
CA ARG A 57 -4.07 -0.26 -13.12
C ARG A 57 -5.12 -0.33 -12.03
N TYR A 58 -6.32 0.13 -12.37
CA TYR A 58 -7.49 -0.10 -11.54
C TYR A 58 -7.86 -1.59 -11.56
N PRO A 59 -8.37 -2.15 -10.45
CA PRO A 59 -9.03 -3.45 -10.47
C PRO A 59 -10.20 -3.42 -11.47
N ARG A 60 -10.29 -4.44 -12.32
CA ARG A 60 -11.36 -4.63 -13.31
C ARG A 60 -12.63 -5.16 -12.68
N PHE A 61 -12.51 -5.96 -11.62
CA PHE A 61 -13.66 -6.64 -11.01
C PHE A 61 -14.09 -6.00 -9.70
N PRO A 62 -15.40 -6.04 -9.39
CA PRO A 62 -15.91 -5.58 -8.11
C PRO A 62 -15.50 -6.53 -6.99
N ILE A 63 -15.60 -6.05 -5.76
CA ILE A 63 -15.44 -6.86 -4.55
C ILE A 63 -16.50 -7.99 -4.56
N PRO A 64 -16.08 -9.27 -4.42
CA PRO A 64 -17.01 -10.39 -4.34
C PRO A 64 -18.01 -10.23 -3.19
N ARG A 65 -19.30 -10.50 -3.44
CA ARG A 65 -20.39 -10.34 -2.45
C ARG A 65 -20.15 -11.11 -1.15
N ARG A 66 -19.37 -12.20 -1.19
CA ARG A 66 -18.98 -12.99 -0.01
C ARG A 66 -18.22 -12.17 1.04
N PHE A 67 -17.49 -11.14 0.63
CA PHE A 67 -16.78 -10.24 1.54
C PHE A 67 -17.67 -9.13 2.12
N ASN A 68 -18.89 -8.95 1.61
CA ASN A 68 -19.82 -7.95 2.17
C ASN A 68 -20.49 -8.43 3.46
N THR A 69 -20.54 -9.75 3.71
CA THR A 69 -21.17 -10.33 4.91
C THR A 69 -20.30 -10.26 6.16
N SER A 70 -18.98 -10.15 6.01
CA SER A 70 -17.98 -10.02 7.09
C SER A 70 -17.72 -8.57 7.51
N SER A 71 -18.09 -7.59 6.67
CA SER A 71 -17.87 -6.15 6.88
C SER A 71 -18.66 -5.51 8.03
N ASN A 72 -19.51 -6.25 8.76
CA ASN A 72 -20.38 -5.70 9.80
C ASN A 72 -19.75 -5.64 11.21
N MET A 73 -18.49 -6.02 11.38
CA MET A 73 -17.77 -5.91 12.64
C MET A 73 -16.33 -5.45 12.36
N ASP A 74 -16.08 -4.15 12.46
CA ASP A 74 -14.94 -3.62 13.24
C ASP A 74 -15.15 -2.10 13.39
N PRO A 75 -15.88 -1.66 14.42
CA PRO A 75 -15.97 -0.26 14.82
C PRO A 75 -14.75 0.18 15.65
N ASN A 76 -13.75 -0.70 15.87
CA ASN A 76 -12.50 -0.29 16.49
C ASN A 76 -11.60 0.36 15.44
N ASP A 77 -11.28 1.63 15.67
CA ASP A 77 -10.20 2.30 14.97
C ASP A 77 -8.87 1.69 15.44
N ASP A 78 -8.47 0.60 14.78
CA ASP A 78 -7.20 -0.12 15.01
C ASP A 78 -5.95 0.74 14.72
N ALA A 79 -6.14 2.00 14.33
CA ALA A 79 -5.07 2.97 14.22
C ALA A 79 -4.44 3.24 15.60
N PRO A 80 -3.10 3.26 15.70
CA PRO A 80 -2.41 3.76 16.88
C PRO A 80 -2.83 5.20 17.21
N ASP A 81 -2.85 5.55 18.49
CA ASP A 81 -3.33 6.86 18.97
C ASP A 81 -2.62 8.04 18.26
N ARG A 82 -1.29 7.94 18.07
CA ARG A 82 -0.51 8.94 17.34
C ARG A 82 -0.97 9.11 15.89
N LEU A 83 -1.30 8.02 15.20
CA LEU A 83 -1.86 8.10 13.85
C LEU A 83 -3.22 8.78 13.90
N ARG A 84 -4.08 8.42 14.85
CA ARG A 84 -5.42 9.01 14.98
C ARG A 84 -5.35 10.53 15.19
N GLU A 85 -4.48 10.99 16.09
CA GLU A 85 -4.23 12.42 16.36
C GLU A 85 -3.69 13.15 15.12
N LEU A 86 -2.71 12.55 14.42
CA LEU A 86 -2.17 13.12 13.18
C LEU A 86 -3.24 13.20 12.09
N LEU A 87 -4.03 12.15 11.90
CA LEU A 87 -5.08 12.11 10.88
C LEU A 87 -6.19 13.11 11.18
N GLN A 88 -6.59 13.27 12.43
CA GLN A 88 -7.58 14.28 12.83
C GLN A 88 -7.08 15.69 12.49
N THR A 89 -5.84 16.01 12.88
CA THR A 89 -5.23 17.32 12.59
C THR A 89 -5.09 17.53 11.07
N ALA A 90 -4.61 16.51 10.35
CA ALA A 90 -4.45 16.55 8.90
C ALA A 90 -5.78 16.77 8.17
N GLU A 91 -6.87 16.15 8.64
CA GLU A 91 -8.21 16.32 8.07
C GLU A 91 -8.76 17.75 8.24
N GLU A 92 -8.45 18.40 9.35
CA GLU A 92 -8.83 19.79 9.61
C GLU A 92 -8.06 20.76 8.71
N VAL A 93 -6.75 20.55 8.55
CA VAL A 93 -5.90 21.47 7.77
C VAL A 93 -5.86 21.16 6.28
N ALA A 94 -6.12 19.92 5.86
CA ALA A 94 -6.02 19.43 4.48
C ALA A 94 -7.15 18.45 4.09
N PRO A 95 -8.43 18.89 4.14
CA PRO A 95 -9.57 18.01 3.86
C PRO A 95 -9.55 17.36 2.46
N GLU A 96 -8.88 17.97 1.49
CA GLU A 96 -8.64 17.41 0.16
C GLU A 96 -7.84 16.10 0.18
N GLY A 97 -7.07 15.86 1.24
CA GLY A 97 -6.27 14.65 1.49
C GLY A 97 -7.08 13.42 1.90
N LYS A 98 -8.42 13.47 1.94
CA LYS A 98 -9.31 12.40 2.43
C LYS A 98 -8.95 10.95 2.00
N ARG A 99 -8.41 10.78 0.79
CA ARG A 99 -8.00 9.45 0.29
C ARG A 99 -6.75 8.92 0.99
N ILE A 100 -5.80 9.79 1.34
CA ILE A 100 -4.61 9.47 2.14
C ILE A 100 -5.07 8.86 3.46
N TYR A 101 -5.94 9.56 4.17
CA TYR A 101 -6.40 9.18 5.50
C TYR A 101 -7.21 7.89 5.47
N ALA A 102 -8.03 7.70 4.44
CA ALA A 102 -8.78 6.46 4.26
C ALA A 102 -7.86 5.26 3.97
N MET A 103 -6.80 5.42 3.16
CA MET A 103 -5.81 4.37 2.92
C MET A 103 -5.07 4.01 4.20
N LEU A 104 -4.63 5.01 4.97
CA LEU A 104 -3.91 4.81 6.23
C LEU A 104 -4.77 4.08 7.27
N ARG A 105 -6.05 4.43 7.43
CA ARG A 105 -6.96 3.68 8.32
C ARG A 105 -7.16 2.24 7.86
N LYS A 106 -7.25 2.00 6.54
CA LYS A 106 -7.40 0.63 6.02
C LYS A 106 -6.14 -0.21 6.21
N ILE A 107 -4.95 0.37 6.00
CA ILE A 107 -3.71 -0.36 6.23
C ILE A 107 -3.44 -0.54 7.73
N ALA A 108 -3.88 0.39 8.59
CA ALA A 108 -3.78 0.26 10.04
C ALA A 108 -4.45 -1.01 10.56
N ALA A 109 -5.68 -1.29 10.13
CA ALA A 109 -6.39 -2.51 10.50
C ALA A 109 -5.65 -3.78 10.05
N VAL A 110 -5.06 -3.77 8.85
CA VAL A 110 -4.24 -4.89 8.35
C VAL A 110 -2.98 -5.07 9.19
N ILE A 111 -2.26 -3.99 9.48
CA ILE A 111 -1.02 -4.02 10.28
C ILE A 111 -1.31 -4.49 11.70
N SER A 112 -2.37 -3.98 12.33
CA SER A 112 -2.79 -4.37 13.67
C SER A 112 -3.10 -5.87 13.75
N MET A 113 -3.89 -6.39 12.80
CA MET A 113 -4.16 -7.82 12.69
C MET A 113 -2.88 -8.65 12.53
N VAL A 114 -1.96 -8.21 11.67
CA VAL A 114 -0.69 -8.93 11.48
C VAL A 114 0.16 -8.91 12.74
N ASN A 115 0.40 -7.74 13.35
CA ASN A 115 1.23 -7.64 14.55
C ASN A 115 0.67 -8.48 15.71
N GLN A 116 -0.66 -8.64 15.82
CA GLN A 116 -1.29 -9.48 16.83
C GLN A 116 -1.12 -10.98 16.59
N ASN A 117 -1.00 -11.42 15.33
CA ASN A 117 -1.08 -12.83 14.95
C ASN A 117 0.18 -13.39 14.28
N ALA A 118 1.19 -12.56 13.97
CA ALA A 118 2.35 -12.95 13.17
C ALA A 118 3.18 -14.09 13.77
N ASN A 119 3.16 -14.24 15.09
CA ASN A 119 3.84 -15.32 15.82
C ASN A 119 3.15 -16.69 15.67
N ASP A 120 1.93 -16.75 15.14
CA ASP A 120 1.24 -18.00 14.83
C ASP A 120 1.53 -18.43 13.37
N ALA A 121 2.16 -19.59 13.18
CA ALA A 121 2.43 -20.11 11.85
C ALA A 121 1.15 -20.45 11.05
N LEU A 122 0.04 -20.74 11.74
CA LEU A 122 -1.24 -21.05 11.09
C LEU A 122 -1.88 -19.79 10.48
N PHE A 123 -1.63 -18.61 11.05
CA PHE A 123 -2.08 -17.33 10.51
C PHE A 123 -1.61 -17.14 9.05
N TRP A 124 -0.35 -17.45 8.77
CA TRP A 124 0.23 -17.27 7.44
C TRP A 124 -0.22 -18.31 6.40
N THR A 125 -0.75 -19.46 6.83
CA THR A 125 -0.99 -20.61 5.94
C THR A 125 -2.46 -20.97 5.77
N GLN A 126 -3.33 -20.63 6.73
CA GLN A 126 -4.72 -21.10 6.76
C GLN A 126 -5.73 -19.97 6.93
N ASP A 127 -5.28 -18.73 7.11
CA ASP A 127 -6.19 -17.66 7.47
C ASP A 127 -6.90 -17.05 6.25
N ALA A 128 -8.15 -17.48 6.04
CA ALA A 128 -9.05 -16.89 5.06
C ALA A 128 -9.35 -15.40 5.36
N VAL A 129 -9.28 -14.98 6.62
CA VAL A 129 -9.43 -13.58 7.06
C VAL A 129 -8.24 -12.76 6.58
N LEU A 130 -7.01 -13.27 6.67
CA LEU A 130 -5.83 -12.59 6.12
C LEU A 130 -5.98 -12.36 4.62
N VAL A 131 -6.35 -13.40 3.87
CA VAL A 131 -6.56 -13.34 2.42
C VAL A 131 -7.64 -12.31 2.06
N GLU A 132 -8.76 -12.33 2.78
CA GLU A 132 -9.85 -11.37 2.61
C GLU A 132 -9.41 -9.93 2.91
N LYS A 133 -8.82 -9.68 4.09
CA LYS A 133 -8.41 -8.33 4.52
C LYS A 133 -7.34 -7.76 3.57
N LEU A 134 -6.37 -8.56 3.14
CA LEU A 134 -5.38 -8.15 2.13
C LEU A 134 -6.04 -7.86 0.78
N GLY A 135 -7.01 -8.67 0.36
CA GLY A 135 -7.77 -8.47 -0.87
C GLY A 135 -8.56 -7.16 -0.87
N LEU A 136 -9.34 -6.92 0.19
CA LEU A 136 -10.15 -5.72 0.36
C LEU A 136 -9.29 -4.45 0.45
N ALA A 137 -8.19 -4.49 1.22
CA ALA A 137 -7.26 -3.39 1.31
C ALA A 137 -6.58 -3.12 -0.05
N SER A 138 -6.11 -4.16 -0.74
CA SER A 138 -5.53 -4.04 -2.09
C SER A 138 -6.51 -3.37 -3.04
N HIS A 139 -7.76 -3.83 -3.09
CA HIS A 139 -8.78 -3.30 -4.00
C HIS A 139 -9.03 -1.81 -3.74
N PHE A 140 -9.20 -1.44 -2.46
CA PHE A 140 -9.39 -0.04 -2.07
C PHE A 140 -8.22 0.84 -2.49
N ILE A 141 -6.98 0.45 -2.13
CA ILE A 141 -5.77 1.23 -2.41
C ILE A 141 -5.51 1.33 -3.91
N LEU A 142 -5.69 0.24 -4.67
CA LEU A 142 -5.55 0.24 -6.13
C LEU A 142 -6.65 1.04 -6.84
N SER A 143 -7.76 1.34 -6.16
CA SER A 143 -8.85 2.16 -6.70
C SER A 143 -8.64 3.68 -6.50
N VAL A 144 -7.59 4.07 -5.78
CA VAL A 144 -7.22 5.49 -5.61
C VAL A 144 -6.59 6.03 -6.92
N PRO A 145 -6.88 7.30 -7.32
CA PRO A 145 -6.32 7.93 -8.50
C PRO A 145 -4.78 7.86 -8.55
N LYS A 146 -4.26 7.59 -9.73
CA LYS A 146 -2.85 7.32 -10.02
C LYS A 146 -2.17 8.45 -10.77
N THR A 147 -2.95 9.36 -11.37
CA THR A 147 -2.42 10.55 -12.05
C THR A 147 -3.13 11.82 -11.60
N ALA A 148 -2.47 12.97 -11.74
CA ALA A 148 -3.03 14.25 -11.33
C ALA A 148 -4.24 14.65 -12.21
N GLU A 149 -4.25 14.22 -13.48
CA GLU A 149 -5.32 14.50 -14.44
C GLU A 149 -6.65 13.83 -14.05
N GLU A 150 -6.62 12.73 -13.31
CA GLU A 150 -7.81 12.03 -12.84
C GLU A 150 -8.53 12.77 -11.71
N ASN A 151 -7.85 13.73 -11.07
CA ASN A 151 -8.46 14.63 -10.09
C ASN A 151 -7.88 16.04 -10.19
N PRO A 152 -8.26 16.82 -11.22
CA PRO A 152 -7.69 18.14 -11.50
C PRO A 152 -7.89 19.18 -10.39
N GLN A 153 -8.81 18.91 -9.46
CA GLN A 153 -9.09 19.77 -8.31
C GLN A 153 -8.15 19.54 -7.13
N LEU A 154 -7.37 18.45 -7.16
CA LEU A 154 -6.42 18.13 -6.10
C LEU A 154 -5.13 18.89 -6.34
N ASP A 155 -4.66 19.60 -5.31
CA ASP A 155 -3.34 20.21 -5.37
C ASP A 155 -2.27 19.14 -5.63
N HIS A 156 -1.30 19.47 -6.49
CA HIS A 156 -0.26 18.56 -6.90
C HIS A 156 0.57 18.07 -5.70
N SER A 157 0.78 18.91 -4.68
CA SER A 157 1.48 18.52 -3.46
C SER A 157 0.73 17.39 -2.71
N VAL A 158 -0.59 17.52 -2.58
CA VAL A 158 -1.46 16.53 -1.92
C VAL A 158 -1.53 15.26 -2.75
N PHE A 159 -1.60 15.39 -4.08
CA PHE A 159 -1.52 14.26 -5.00
C PHE A 159 -0.21 13.48 -4.84
N LEU A 160 0.93 14.17 -4.74
CA LEU A 160 2.24 13.54 -4.55
C LEU A 160 2.27 12.71 -3.26
N VAL A 161 1.82 13.28 -2.13
CA VAL A 161 1.73 12.55 -0.86
C VAL A 161 0.76 11.37 -0.98
N GLN A 162 -0.40 11.56 -1.63
CA GLN A 162 -1.34 10.48 -1.91
C GLN A 162 -0.69 9.34 -2.66
N ARG A 163 0.09 9.64 -3.70
CA ARG A 163 0.74 8.63 -4.53
C ARG A 163 1.83 7.89 -3.77
N MET A 164 2.65 8.59 -2.98
CA MET A 164 3.66 7.96 -2.11
C MET A 164 3.01 7.05 -1.07
N VAL A 165 1.98 7.52 -0.36
CA VAL A 165 1.25 6.71 0.63
C VAL A 165 0.60 5.48 -0.02
N GLN A 166 -0.03 5.66 -1.19
CA GLN A 166 -0.63 4.56 -1.95
C GLN A 166 0.41 3.47 -2.26
N LEU A 167 1.57 3.85 -2.79
CA LEU A 167 2.63 2.90 -3.14
C LEU A 167 3.23 2.25 -1.89
N ALA A 168 3.47 2.98 -0.80
CA ALA A 168 3.94 2.40 0.46
C ALA A 168 2.95 1.36 1.01
N CYS A 169 1.64 1.64 1.00
CA CYS A 169 0.63 0.66 1.40
C CYS A 169 0.62 -0.59 0.49
N LEU A 170 0.81 -0.43 -0.82
CA LEU A 170 0.91 -1.56 -1.74
C LEU A 170 2.19 -2.37 -1.52
N MET A 171 3.31 -1.73 -1.20
CA MET A 171 4.56 -2.41 -0.84
C MET A 171 4.39 -3.21 0.45
N ILE A 172 3.72 -2.64 1.47
CA ILE A 172 3.34 -3.36 2.69
C ILE A 172 2.54 -4.62 2.33
N ILE A 173 1.48 -4.47 1.54
CA ILE A 173 0.64 -5.60 1.14
C ILE A 173 1.43 -6.64 0.34
N SER A 174 2.30 -6.21 -0.57
CA SER A 174 3.17 -7.12 -1.34
C SER A 174 4.11 -7.90 -0.41
N ARG A 175 4.66 -7.26 0.62
CA ARG A 175 5.47 -7.94 1.65
C ARG A 175 4.65 -8.95 2.46
N LEU A 176 3.45 -8.58 2.89
CA LEU A 176 2.57 -9.51 3.62
C LEU A 176 2.17 -10.71 2.76
N LYS A 177 1.95 -10.50 1.44
CA LYS A 177 1.73 -11.57 0.48
C LYS A 177 2.94 -12.51 0.40
N GLN A 178 4.17 -11.99 0.38
CA GLN A 178 5.39 -12.80 0.42
C GLN A 178 5.47 -13.68 1.67
N LEU A 179 5.20 -13.09 2.84
CA LEU A 179 5.23 -13.80 4.12
C LEU A 179 4.18 -14.92 4.19
N ALA A 180 3.00 -14.69 3.60
CA ALA A 180 1.94 -15.68 3.45
C ALA A 180 2.15 -16.66 2.27
N ALA A 181 3.34 -16.69 1.67
CA ALA A 181 3.67 -17.52 0.50
C ALA A 181 2.75 -17.33 -0.73
N PHE A 182 2.07 -16.18 -0.83
CA PHE A 182 1.34 -15.80 -2.03
C PHE A 182 2.29 -15.35 -3.13
N HIS A 183 1.89 -15.56 -4.38
CA HIS A 183 2.64 -15.04 -5.50
C HIS A 183 2.57 -13.51 -5.53
N CYS A 184 3.74 -12.88 -5.55
CA CYS A 184 3.94 -11.45 -5.67
C CYS A 184 5.04 -11.20 -6.70
N ALA A 185 4.76 -10.31 -7.64
CA ALA A 185 5.75 -9.86 -8.64
C ALA A 185 5.81 -8.32 -8.70
N ASP A 186 5.03 -7.67 -7.84
CA ASP A 186 4.74 -6.24 -7.86
C ASP A 186 5.74 -5.41 -7.05
N MET A 187 6.52 -6.00 -6.14
CA MET A 187 7.44 -5.24 -5.27
C MET A 187 8.45 -4.38 -6.05
N ASP A 188 9.11 -4.94 -7.07
CA ASP A 188 10.11 -4.21 -7.85
C ASP A 188 9.48 -3.03 -8.63
N PRO A 189 8.39 -3.22 -9.42
CA PRO A 189 7.70 -2.10 -10.06
C PRO A 189 7.13 -1.07 -9.08
N LEU A 190 6.61 -1.50 -7.93
CA LEU A 190 6.11 -0.58 -6.90
C LEU A 190 7.24 0.32 -6.37
N ARG A 191 8.40 -0.27 -6.07
CA ARG A 191 9.59 0.45 -5.65
C ARG A 191 10.05 1.45 -6.72
N GLU A 192 10.13 1.03 -7.98
CA GLU A 192 10.56 1.89 -9.09
C GLU A 192 9.63 3.11 -9.26
N ARG A 193 8.31 2.88 -9.23
CA ARG A 193 7.31 3.96 -9.25
C ARG A 193 7.39 4.87 -8.04
N PHE A 194 7.70 4.32 -6.87
CA PHE A 194 7.87 5.15 -5.68
C PHE A 194 9.08 6.06 -5.85
N ALA A 195 10.21 5.49 -6.27
CA ALA A 195 11.46 6.22 -6.46
C ALA A 195 11.34 7.30 -7.55
N SER A 196 10.54 7.08 -8.60
CA SER A 196 10.34 8.10 -9.64
C SER A 196 9.69 9.38 -9.10
N LEU A 197 8.92 9.29 -8.00
CA LEU A 197 8.28 10.46 -7.37
C LEU A 197 9.27 11.39 -6.66
N PHE A 198 10.52 10.96 -6.43
CA PHE A 198 11.56 11.83 -5.86
C PHE A 198 12.02 12.93 -6.82
N HIS A 199 11.71 12.78 -8.12
CA HIS A 199 12.03 13.76 -9.15
C HIS A 199 10.91 14.79 -9.37
N GLU A 200 9.75 14.62 -8.72
CA GLU A 200 8.64 15.57 -8.83
C GLU A 200 8.98 16.91 -8.15
N PRO A 201 8.39 18.03 -8.61
CA PRO A 201 8.64 19.35 -8.04
C PRO A 201 8.34 19.40 -6.54
N ARG A 202 9.27 19.96 -5.76
CA ARG A 202 9.12 20.18 -4.32
C ARG A 202 8.28 21.44 -4.09
N ASN A 203 6.97 21.29 -4.24
CA ASN A 203 6.02 22.31 -3.83
C ASN A 203 5.92 22.36 -2.31
N GLU A 204 5.45 23.48 -1.75
CA GLU A 204 5.21 23.60 -0.32
C GLU A 204 4.12 22.61 0.11
N ILE A 205 4.46 21.71 1.02
CA ILE A 205 3.57 20.68 1.55
C ILE A 205 3.30 21.03 3.02
N ARG A 206 2.04 20.94 3.45
CA ARG A 206 1.65 21.14 4.86
C ARG A 206 2.37 20.14 5.77
N ALA A 207 2.73 20.57 6.98
CA ALA A 207 3.57 19.79 7.89
C ALA A 207 3.01 18.39 8.20
N GLU A 208 1.70 18.28 8.39
CA GLU A 208 1.01 17.02 8.67
C GLU A 208 1.12 16.05 7.48
N LEU A 209 1.02 16.56 6.26
CA LEU A 209 1.20 15.77 5.05
C LEU A 209 2.67 15.41 4.81
N GLU A 210 3.62 16.27 5.23
CA GLU A 210 5.04 15.94 5.23
C GLU A 210 5.39 14.83 6.22
N MET A 211 4.75 14.79 7.39
CA MET A 211 4.91 13.66 8.33
C MET A 211 4.43 12.34 7.71
N LEU A 212 3.30 12.36 6.99
CA LEU A 212 2.80 11.19 6.27
C LEU A 212 3.69 10.80 5.08
N ARG A 213 4.29 11.80 4.41
CA ARG A 213 5.28 11.59 3.36
C ARG A 213 6.55 10.94 3.91
N LEU A 214 7.07 11.43 5.04
CA LEU A 214 8.20 10.82 5.74
C LEU A 214 7.90 9.37 6.11
N TRP A 215 6.71 9.10 6.66
CA TRP A 215 6.27 7.73 6.95
C TRP A 215 6.30 6.84 5.71
N ALA A 216 5.76 7.31 4.58
CA ALA A 216 5.73 6.55 3.34
C ALA A 216 7.16 6.25 2.83
N VAL A 217 8.06 7.23 2.86
CA VAL A 217 9.46 7.09 2.41
C VAL A 217 10.22 6.09 3.28
N VAL A 218 10.13 6.23 4.61
CA VAL A 218 10.82 5.34 5.56
C VAL A 218 10.27 3.91 5.46
N THR A 219 8.96 3.75 5.30
CA THR A 219 8.32 2.45 5.08
C THR A 219 8.76 1.81 3.77
N ALA A 220 8.78 2.56 2.66
CA ALA A 220 9.25 2.05 1.38
C ALA A 220 10.74 1.68 1.42
N CYS A 221 11.55 2.47 2.15
CA CYS A 221 12.96 2.19 2.37
C CYS A 221 13.17 0.86 3.12
N SER A 222 12.40 0.58 4.18
CA SER A 222 12.56 -0.63 5.00
C SER A 222 12.14 -1.90 4.28
N LEU A 223 11.26 -1.75 3.29
CA LEU A 223 10.81 -2.79 2.38
C LEU A 223 11.73 -3.00 1.16
N THR A 224 12.71 -2.13 0.97
CA THR A 224 13.63 -2.17 -0.17
C THR A 224 14.93 -2.90 0.21
N ASN A 225 15.46 -3.68 -0.72
CA ASN A 225 16.76 -4.34 -0.58
C ASN A 225 17.88 -3.31 -0.36
N ILE A 226 18.88 -3.64 0.47
CA ILE A 226 19.95 -2.73 0.90
C ILE A 226 20.63 -2.03 -0.29
N GLU A 227 20.87 -2.75 -1.40
CA GLU A 227 21.55 -2.21 -2.58
C GLU A 227 20.75 -1.09 -3.29
N ALA A 228 19.44 -1.05 -3.09
CA ALA A 228 18.53 -0.09 -3.73
C ALA A 228 17.99 0.99 -2.77
N GLN A 229 18.42 0.99 -1.50
CA GLN A 229 17.92 1.95 -0.49
C GLN A 229 18.47 3.37 -0.64
N GLY A 230 19.57 3.57 -1.38
CA GLY A 230 20.28 4.85 -1.48
C GLY A 230 19.37 6.07 -1.74
N PRO A 231 18.53 6.07 -2.80
CA PRO A 231 17.60 7.18 -3.07
C PRO A 231 16.59 7.43 -1.94
N PHE A 232 16.09 6.38 -1.30
CA PHE A 232 15.13 6.49 -0.20
C PHE A 232 15.78 7.07 1.05
N ILE A 233 17.00 6.65 1.37
CA ILE A 233 17.78 7.18 2.50
C ILE A 233 18.03 8.68 2.31
N LEU A 234 18.37 9.11 1.09
CA LEU A 234 18.59 10.52 0.79
C LEU A 234 17.31 11.34 0.98
N GLU A 235 16.18 10.85 0.48
CA GLU A 235 14.91 11.56 0.64
C GLU A 235 14.44 11.56 2.11
N ALA A 236 14.58 10.44 2.84
CA ALA A 236 14.27 10.38 4.27
C ALA A 236 15.10 11.39 5.06
N ARG A 237 16.41 11.47 4.81
CA ARG A 237 17.30 12.45 5.47
C ARG A 237 16.89 13.89 5.19
N TYR A 238 16.48 14.19 3.96
CA TYR A 238 15.95 15.51 3.62
C TYR A 238 14.70 15.83 4.44
N LEU A 239 13.74 14.92 4.48
CA LEU A 239 12.48 15.09 5.20
C LEU A 239 12.66 15.23 6.71
N ILE A 240 13.56 14.44 7.30
CA ILE A 240 13.93 14.52 8.73
C ILE A 240 14.38 15.95 9.09
N ARG A 241 15.24 16.55 8.25
CA ARG A 241 15.72 17.92 8.43
C ARG A 241 14.63 18.96 8.19
N ALA A 242 13.83 18.78 7.15
CA ALA A 242 12.75 19.70 6.81
C ALA A 242 11.68 19.78 7.90
N LEU A 243 11.39 18.65 8.56
CA LEU A 243 10.47 18.57 9.69
C LEU A 243 11.09 18.99 11.03
N GLY A 244 12.39 19.29 11.06
CA GLY A 244 13.07 19.82 12.25
C GLY A 244 13.41 18.78 13.32
N TYR A 245 13.42 17.48 12.99
CA TYR A 245 13.89 16.45 13.91
C TYR A 245 15.39 16.61 14.19
N ARG A 246 15.78 16.41 15.45
CA ARG A 246 17.16 16.62 15.89
C ARG A 246 18.06 15.45 15.55
N THR A 247 17.50 14.24 15.59
CA THR A 247 18.21 13.01 15.28
C THR A 247 17.37 12.06 14.42
N ALA A 248 18.03 11.10 13.78
CA ALA A 248 17.35 10.09 12.98
C ALA A 248 16.52 9.14 13.86
N GLU A 249 16.98 8.86 15.08
CA GLU A 249 16.30 8.03 16.06
C GLU A 249 14.94 8.64 16.42
N GLU A 250 14.91 9.95 16.71
CA GLU A 250 13.69 10.69 17.04
C GLU A 250 12.66 10.58 15.90
N ALA A 251 13.11 10.79 14.66
CA ALA A 251 12.24 10.68 13.48
C ALA A 251 11.75 9.24 13.27
N LEU A 252 12.62 8.24 13.44
CA LEU A 252 12.25 6.83 13.32
C LEU A 252 11.24 6.40 14.39
N GLU A 253 11.41 6.83 15.64
CA GLU A 253 10.45 6.56 16.71
C GLU A 253 9.10 7.22 16.41
N HIS A 254 9.11 8.43 15.84
CA HIS A 254 7.89 9.09 15.42
C HIS A 254 7.18 8.29 14.31
N VAL A 255 7.89 7.94 13.24
CA VAL A 255 7.37 7.16 12.12
C VAL A 255 6.82 5.80 12.57
N LYS A 256 7.57 5.09 13.42
CA LYS A 256 7.14 3.79 13.98
C LYS A 256 5.88 3.92 14.84
N GLY A 257 5.77 5.03 15.56
CA GLY A 257 4.58 5.33 16.36
C GLY A 257 3.33 5.64 15.53
N LEU A 258 3.45 5.93 14.23
CA LEU A 258 2.31 6.11 13.33
C LEU A 258 1.77 4.76 12.87
N LEU A 259 2.53 4.03 12.05
CA LEU A 259 2.18 2.71 11.55
C LEU A 259 3.46 1.93 11.24
N TRP A 260 3.59 0.74 11.81
CA TRP A 260 4.77 -0.10 11.60
C TRP A 260 4.42 -1.58 11.66
N LEU A 261 5.01 -2.36 10.75
CA LEU A 261 5.02 -3.81 10.83
C LEU A 261 6.27 -4.25 11.59
N GLU A 262 6.07 -4.90 12.73
CA GLU A 262 7.16 -5.26 13.63
C GLU A 262 8.16 -6.23 12.99
N ASP A 263 7.72 -7.04 12.03
CA ASP A 263 8.52 -8.06 11.34
C ASP A 263 9.24 -7.56 10.05
N ILE A 264 9.19 -6.26 9.72
CA ILE A 264 9.95 -5.71 8.58
C ILE A 264 11.39 -5.37 9.00
N GLY A 265 12.34 -5.68 8.10
CA GLY A 265 13.77 -5.37 8.24
C GLY A 265 14.03 -3.93 8.71
N ILE A 266 14.83 -3.80 9.77
CA ILE A 266 15.07 -2.55 10.47
C ILE A 266 16.01 -1.68 9.63
N ILE A 267 15.53 -0.51 9.17
CA ILE A 267 16.44 0.60 8.87
C ILE A 267 17.06 1.00 10.20
N THR A 268 18.38 0.94 10.28
CA THR A 268 19.06 1.34 11.49
C THR A 268 19.20 2.86 11.52
N PRO A 269 19.19 3.49 12.69
CA PRO A 269 19.48 4.91 12.79
C PRO A 269 20.84 5.28 12.18
N GLU A 270 21.81 4.36 12.21
CA GLU A 270 23.14 4.52 11.61
C GLU A 270 23.08 4.76 10.09
N ASP A 271 22.15 4.11 9.39
CA ASP A 271 21.89 4.30 7.95
C ASP A 271 21.39 5.71 7.66
N LEU A 272 20.83 6.40 8.65
CA LEU A 272 20.28 7.75 8.56
C LEU A 272 21.19 8.81 9.23
N ALA A 273 22.13 8.41 10.09
CA ALA A 273 22.86 9.27 11.04
C ALA A 273 24.05 10.06 10.46
N TRP A 274 24.50 9.81 9.23
CA TRP A 274 25.69 10.44 8.61
C TRP A 274 25.63 11.97 8.39
N CYS A 275 24.73 12.68 9.08
CA CYS A 275 24.35 14.05 8.76
C CYS A 275 23.94 14.92 9.96
N CYS A 276 24.00 14.43 11.21
CA CYS A 276 23.77 15.25 12.41
C CYS A 276 25.05 15.96 12.92
N SER A 277 26.17 15.78 12.22
CA SER A 277 27.46 16.42 12.54
C SER A 277 27.86 17.41 11.44
N ARG A 278 27.14 18.53 11.35
CA ARG A 278 27.65 19.84 10.87
C ARG A 278 26.58 20.91 10.98
#